data_AF-F2NQ51-F1
#
_entry.id   AF-F2NQ51-F1
#
_cell.length_a   1.000
_cell.length_b   1.000
_cell.length_c   1.000
_cell.angle_alpha   90.00
_cell.angle_beta   90.00
_cell.angle_gamma   90.00
#
_symmetry.space_group_name_H-M   'P 1'
#
loop_
_entity.id
_entity.type
_entity.pdbx_description
1 polymer ?
#
loop_
_entity_poly.entity_id
_entity_poly.type
_entity_poly.pdbx_seq_one_letter_code
_entity_poly.pdbx_strand_id
1 'polypeptide(L)'
;MQAKNLVLGAVLAGVLAACGTNAPTANLPDEDAVAEALSVEEGLDSALLEDLPVGSGGLAVQSVADQEVQATANDWGLPPVVGRVLRAWGVHLPPKDASGTCVIDVSAPPVDDDGDGVVDAASASFDCSGTMTPEAHQVDQEIDFTVSGVIDFTDKTGDHTGFTLTLTDFVVSLSGTRNGHAVTRTRTVNGTVDLSGSADTGWTWNRDLDLSVVITVDGAVHSETTVASSKTKTYTPDDPNQPGAAGTVTVNGTTTITRNGETQELTVTSSTEPPLHWSRECARSLYQIFKERRFGGFDAGWIRHENLTTGAFFQVTYNACGDVTIKKSL
;
A
#
# COMPACT_ATOMS: atom_id res chain seq x y z
N MET A 1 27.40 13.27 -1.53
CA MET A 1 26.28 12.58 -2.18
C MET A 1 25.02 13.01 -1.44
N GLN A 2 24.29 13.98 -2.00
CA GLN A 2 23.19 14.70 -1.34
C GLN A 2 21.87 14.37 -2.05
N ALA A 3 20.84 14.10 -1.25
CA ALA A 3 19.39 14.14 -1.51
C ALA A 3 18.89 13.63 -2.88
N LYS A 4 18.51 12.34 -2.96
CA LYS A 4 17.63 11.80 -4.01
C LYS A 4 16.38 11.06 -3.45
N ASN A 5 16.07 11.17 -2.16
CA ASN A 5 15.16 10.25 -1.48
C ASN A 5 13.71 10.73 -1.27
N LEU A 6 13.21 11.69 -2.07
CA LEU A 6 11.90 12.32 -1.83
C LEU A 6 11.09 12.56 -3.13
N VAL A 7 11.00 11.57 -4.02
CA VAL A 7 10.68 11.88 -5.43
C VAL A 7 9.28 11.48 -5.90
N LEU A 8 8.50 10.58 -5.26
CA LEU A 8 7.11 10.33 -5.73
C LEU A 8 6.04 11.00 -4.86
N GLY A 9 5.90 10.60 -3.59
CA GLY A 9 4.91 11.19 -2.66
C GLY A 9 5.06 12.69 -2.49
N ALA A 10 6.29 13.20 -2.34
CA ALA A 10 6.56 14.64 -2.20
C ALA A 10 6.45 15.41 -3.52
N VAL A 11 6.54 14.74 -4.67
CA VAL A 11 6.39 15.39 -5.97
C VAL A 11 4.92 15.53 -6.35
N LEU A 12 4.09 14.52 -6.04
CA LEU A 12 2.64 14.66 -6.14
C LEU A 12 2.14 15.68 -5.11
N ALA A 13 2.58 15.60 -3.84
CA ALA A 13 2.33 16.65 -2.86
C ALA A 13 2.82 18.05 -3.33
N GLY A 14 3.92 18.11 -4.08
CA GLY A 14 4.42 19.35 -4.68
C GLY A 14 3.60 19.88 -5.87
N VAL A 15 2.81 19.05 -6.55
CA VAL A 15 1.78 19.51 -7.50
C VAL A 15 0.58 20.05 -6.73
N LEU A 16 0.20 19.43 -5.60
CA LEU A 16 -0.86 19.94 -4.72
C LEU A 16 -0.46 21.25 -4.00
N ALA A 17 0.80 21.41 -3.60
CA ALA A 17 1.30 22.60 -2.90
C ALA A 17 1.38 23.85 -3.79
N ALA A 18 1.30 23.71 -5.12
CA ALA A 18 1.19 24.85 -6.04
C ALA A 18 -0.18 25.55 -5.95
N CYS A 19 -1.15 24.98 -5.23
CA CYS A 19 -2.49 25.53 -5.06
C CYS A 19 -2.82 25.98 -3.62
N GLY A 20 -2.01 25.63 -2.60
CA GLY A 20 -2.27 25.95 -1.20
C GLY A 20 -1.07 26.62 -0.52
N THR A 21 -1.19 27.90 -0.18
CA THR A 21 -0.15 28.67 0.54
C THR A 21 -0.15 28.31 2.03
N ASN A 22 0.57 27.27 2.43
CA ASN A 22 1.03 27.15 3.82
C ASN A 22 2.55 27.00 3.81
N ALA A 23 3.23 28.07 4.22
CA ALA A 23 4.68 28.09 4.37
C ALA A 23 5.08 27.07 5.46
N PRO A 24 6.14 26.27 5.24
CA PRO A 24 6.66 25.39 6.28
C PRO A 24 7.16 26.23 7.45
N THR A 25 6.51 26.10 8.61
CA THR A 25 7.07 26.58 9.88
C THR A 25 8.30 25.75 10.19
N ALA A 26 9.46 26.41 10.19
CA ALA A 26 10.82 25.84 10.12
C ALA A 26 11.25 24.86 11.22
N ASN A 27 10.37 24.39 12.10
CA ASN A 27 10.67 23.45 13.18
C ASN A 27 9.74 22.23 13.26
N LEU A 28 8.69 22.14 12.42
CA LEU A 28 7.85 20.95 12.36
C LEU A 28 8.43 19.97 11.33
N PRO A 29 8.44 18.65 11.59
CA PRO A 29 8.82 17.68 10.57
C PRO A 29 7.93 17.85 9.33
N ASP A 30 8.50 17.68 8.13
CA ASP A 30 7.76 17.65 6.86
C ASP A 30 6.82 16.42 6.87
N GLU A 31 5.67 16.55 7.50
CA GLU A 31 4.63 15.52 7.59
C GLU A 31 3.48 15.91 6.66
N ASP A 32 3.38 15.26 5.50
CA ASP A 32 2.32 15.51 4.53
C ASP A 32 1.41 14.27 4.40
N ALA A 33 0.17 14.41 4.87
CA ALA A 33 -0.86 13.38 4.79
C ALA A 33 -1.12 12.90 3.36
N VAL A 34 -0.94 13.76 2.34
CA VAL A 34 -1.06 13.37 0.93
C VAL A 34 0.04 12.40 0.55
N ALA A 35 1.29 12.73 0.89
CA ALA A 35 2.44 11.89 0.56
C ALA A 35 2.35 10.51 1.25
N GLU A 36 1.86 10.50 2.48
CA GLU A 36 1.60 9.28 3.22
C GLU A 36 0.48 8.45 2.59
N ALA A 37 -0.65 9.06 2.24
CA ALA A 37 -1.77 8.35 1.62
C ALA A 37 -1.37 7.67 0.29
N LEU A 38 -0.59 8.36 -0.54
CA LEU A 38 -0.12 7.82 -1.81
C LEU A 38 0.90 6.70 -1.62
N SER A 39 1.77 6.80 -0.62
CA SER A 39 2.71 5.73 -0.28
C SER A 39 1.96 4.46 0.15
N VAL A 40 0.85 4.61 0.87
CA VAL A 40 -0.01 3.51 1.31
C VAL A 40 -0.71 2.86 0.10
N GLU A 41 -1.22 3.65 -0.86
CA GLU A 41 -1.79 3.12 -2.10
C GLU A 41 -0.78 2.33 -2.96
N GLU A 42 0.45 2.85 -3.11
CA GLU A 42 1.53 2.17 -3.83
C GLU A 42 1.98 0.88 -3.13
N GLY A 43 2.09 0.93 -1.80
CA GLY A 43 2.46 -0.25 -1.00
C GLY A 43 1.47 -1.40 -1.17
N LEU A 44 0.16 -1.08 -1.28
CA LEU A 44 -0.89 -2.07 -1.51
C LEU A 44 -0.71 -2.78 -2.85
N ASP A 45 -0.36 -2.05 -3.91
CA ASP A 45 -0.13 -2.64 -5.23
C ASP A 45 1.04 -3.63 -5.23
N SER A 46 2.15 -3.27 -4.58
CA SER A 46 3.27 -4.19 -4.42
C SER A 46 2.91 -5.41 -3.57
N ALA A 47 2.10 -5.24 -2.52
CA ALA A 47 1.69 -6.36 -1.67
C ALA A 47 0.87 -7.41 -2.44
N LEU A 48 -0.06 -6.97 -3.30
CA LEU A 48 -0.87 -7.85 -4.14
C LEU A 48 -0.01 -8.59 -5.19
N LEU A 49 0.90 -7.87 -5.86
CA LEU A 49 1.79 -8.46 -6.88
C LEU A 49 2.82 -9.44 -6.30
N GLU A 50 3.31 -9.18 -5.09
CA GLU A 50 4.25 -10.07 -4.42
C GLU A 50 3.61 -11.34 -3.88
N ASP A 51 2.30 -11.34 -3.69
CA ASP A 51 1.58 -12.54 -3.29
C ASP A 51 1.48 -13.57 -4.42
N LEU A 52 1.62 -13.15 -5.68
CA LEU A 52 1.58 -14.08 -6.81
C LEU A 52 2.67 -15.17 -6.72
N PRO A 53 2.41 -16.41 -7.19
CA PRO A 53 3.38 -17.51 -7.08
C PRO A 53 4.54 -17.36 -8.08
N VAL A 54 5.76 -17.78 -7.73
CA VAL A 54 6.94 -17.74 -8.67
C VAL A 54 7.29 -19.10 -9.26
N GLY A 55 6.34 -20.03 -9.33
CA GLY A 55 6.57 -21.39 -9.82
C GLY A 55 5.40 -22.33 -9.51
N SER A 56 5.49 -23.55 -10.03
CA SER A 56 4.49 -24.64 -9.85
C SER A 56 4.43 -25.23 -8.42
N GLY A 57 4.98 -24.56 -7.41
CA GLY A 57 5.21 -25.09 -6.07
C GLY A 57 4.81 -24.18 -4.91
N GLY A 58 4.01 -23.13 -5.13
CA GLY A 58 3.37 -22.34 -4.07
C GLY A 58 3.89 -20.91 -3.90
N LEU A 59 3.19 -20.15 -3.05
CA LEU A 59 3.47 -18.77 -2.62
C LEU A 59 4.94 -18.66 -2.17
N ALA A 60 5.78 -18.05 -3.00
CA ALA A 60 7.22 -18.09 -2.77
C ALA A 60 7.65 -17.03 -1.76
N VAL A 61 7.68 -17.45 -0.50
CA VAL A 61 8.31 -16.71 0.59
C VAL A 61 9.82 -16.73 0.40
N GLN A 62 10.43 -15.60 0.01
CA GLN A 62 11.86 -15.58 -0.33
C GLN A 62 12.67 -14.44 0.31
N SER A 63 12.05 -13.65 1.20
CA SER A 63 12.77 -12.75 2.09
C SER A 63 12.42 -13.01 3.55
N VAL A 64 13.33 -12.72 4.47
CA VAL A 64 13.10 -12.83 5.93
C VAL A 64 11.87 -11.99 6.31
N ALA A 65 11.74 -10.80 5.74
CA ALA A 65 10.61 -9.92 5.96
C ALA A 65 9.27 -10.52 5.47
N ASP A 66 9.26 -11.29 4.38
CA ASP A 66 8.05 -11.99 3.91
C ASP A 66 7.73 -13.20 4.78
N GLN A 67 8.75 -13.90 5.29
CA GLN A 67 8.59 -15.02 6.22
C GLN A 67 7.99 -14.56 7.53
N GLU A 68 8.42 -13.42 8.05
CA GLU A 68 7.85 -12.82 9.26
C GLU A 68 6.37 -12.46 9.08
N VAL A 69 6.01 -11.85 7.94
CA VAL A 69 4.60 -11.51 7.63
C VAL A 69 3.76 -12.77 7.56
N GLN A 70 4.25 -13.78 6.85
CA GLN A 70 3.50 -15.02 6.69
C GLN A 70 3.40 -15.81 7.99
N ALA A 71 4.48 -15.89 8.77
CA ALA A 71 4.46 -16.53 10.09
C ALA A 71 3.47 -15.82 11.02
N THR A 72 3.51 -14.49 11.06
CA THR A 72 2.59 -13.70 11.90
C THR A 72 1.14 -13.86 11.45
N ALA A 73 0.87 -13.80 10.14
CA ALA A 73 -0.47 -14.04 9.60
C ALA A 73 -0.97 -15.45 9.98
N ASN A 74 -0.13 -16.48 9.81
CA ASN A 74 -0.45 -17.85 10.17
C ASN A 74 -0.72 -18.03 11.67
N ASP A 75 0.08 -17.40 12.55
CA ASP A 75 -0.10 -17.47 14.01
C ASP A 75 -1.47 -16.91 14.44
N TRP A 76 -1.92 -15.86 13.75
CA TRP A 76 -3.22 -15.24 13.93
C TRP A 76 -4.36 -15.90 13.14
N GLY A 77 -4.08 -16.91 12.32
CA GLY A 77 -5.08 -17.59 11.49
C GLY A 77 -5.60 -16.74 10.31
N LEU A 78 -4.82 -15.76 9.86
CA LEU A 78 -5.16 -14.89 8.73
C LEU A 78 -4.62 -15.48 7.41
N PRO A 79 -5.32 -15.28 6.27
CA PRO A 79 -4.74 -15.57 4.95
C PRO A 79 -3.42 -14.78 4.74
N PRO A 80 -2.36 -15.37 4.16
CA PRO A 80 -1.07 -14.70 3.97
C PRO A 80 -1.18 -13.36 3.22
N VAL A 81 -2.06 -13.29 2.22
CA VAL A 81 -2.32 -12.07 1.46
C VAL A 81 -2.87 -10.94 2.34
N VAL A 82 -3.73 -11.25 3.30
CA VAL A 82 -4.23 -10.29 4.29
C VAL A 82 -3.06 -9.76 5.12
N GLY A 83 -2.14 -10.62 5.56
CA GLY A 83 -0.91 -10.19 6.25
C GLY A 83 -0.05 -9.21 5.45
N ARG A 84 0.12 -9.46 4.13
CA ARG A 84 0.87 -8.55 3.24
C ARG A 84 0.19 -7.20 3.07
N VAL A 85 -1.13 -7.23 2.87
CA VAL A 85 -1.97 -6.04 2.70
C VAL A 85 -1.99 -5.18 3.97
N LEU A 86 -2.16 -5.81 5.14
CA LEU A 86 -2.06 -5.16 6.45
C LEU A 86 -0.72 -4.43 6.59
N ARG A 87 0.40 -5.10 6.29
CA ARG A 87 1.73 -4.48 6.33
C ARG A 87 1.86 -3.31 5.37
N ALA A 88 1.29 -3.40 4.17
CA ALA A 88 1.32 -2.29 3.21
C ALA A 88 0.63 -1.03 3.73
N TRP A 89 -0.38 -1.17 4.59
CA TRP A 89 -1.02 -0.05 5.28
C TRP A 89 -0.33 0.38 6.57
N GLY A 90 0.82 -0.21 6.88
CA GLY A 90 1.62 0.11 8.06
C GLY A 90 1.10 -0.54 9.34
N VAL A 91 0.29 -1.60 9.23
CA VAL A 91 -0.09 -2.44 10.38
C VAL A 91 1.11 -3.25 10.81
N HIS A 92 1.35 -3.24 12.12
CA HIS A 92 2.25 -4.17 12.77
C HIS A 92 1.42 -5.10 13.64
N LEU A 93 1.43 -6.39 13.33
CA LEU A 93 0.83 -7.41 14.17
C LEU A 93 1.92 -7.95 15.11
N PRO A 94 1.76 -7.86 16.43
CA PRO A 94 2.69 -8.51 17.35
C PRO A 94 2.55 -10.04 17.22
N PRO A 95 3.57 -10.82 17.62
CA PRO A 95 3.41 -12.26 17.79
C PRO A 95 2.24 -12.56 18.74
N LYS A 96 1.47 -13.61 18.45
CA LYS A 96 0.25 -13.96 19.22
C LYS A 96 0.49 -14.16 20.72
N ASP A 97 1.66 -14.67 21.06
CA ASP A 97 2.06 -14.94 22.45
C ASP A 97 2.84 -13.78 23.09
N ALA A 98 3.04 -12.65 22.38
CA ALA A 98 3.70 -11.48 22.93
C ALA A 98 2.82 -10.78 23.97
N SER A 99 3.43 -10.27 25.04
CA SER A 99 2.71 -9.53 26.08
C SER A 99 2.11 -8.24 25.51
N GLY A 100 0.78 -8.19 25.40
CA GLY A 100 0.04 -7.03 24.90
C GLY A 100 -1.47 -7.27 24.86
N THR A 101 -2.23 -6.21 24.60
CA THR A 101 -3.69 -6.22 24.37
C THR A 101 -3.94 -6.22 22.86
N CYS A 102 -3.72 -7.36 22.21
CA CYS A 102 -4.12 -7.58 20.82
C CYS A 102 -5.07 -8.76 20.75
N VAL A 103 -6.29 -8.47 20.32
CA VAL A 103 -7.34 -9.44 20.07
C VAL A 103 -7.64 -9.39 18.57
N ILE A 104 -7.38 -10.51 17.90
CA ILE A 104 -7.81 -10.73 16.52
C ILE A 104 -8.75 -11.92 16.55
N ASP A 105 -10.02 -11.66 16.27
CA ASP A 105 -11.05 -12.69 16.21
C ASP A 105 -11.30 -13.05 14.74
N VAL A 106 -11.05 -14.32 14.40
CA VAL A 106 -11.21 -14.84 13.03
C VAL A 106 -12.40 -15.79 13.04
N SER A 107 -13.40 -15.50 12.20
CA SER A 107 -14.72 -16.13 12.22
C SER A 107 -14.70 -17.65 12.00
N ALA A 108 -13.68 -18.17 11.32
CA ALA A 108 -13.45 -19.59 11.12
C ALA A 108 -11.96 -19.83 10.78
N PRO A 109 -11.43 -21.04 11.02
CA PRO A 109 -10.12 -21.41 10.49
C PRO A 109 -10.13 -21.23 8.96
N PRO A 110 -9.06 -20.70 8.36
CA PRO A 110 -8.95 -20.62 6.91
C PRO A 110 -8.98 -22.03 6.31
N VAL A 111 -10.00 -22.33 5.51
CA VAL A 111 -10.12 -23.56 4.70
C VAL A 111 -9.96 -23.17 3.23
N ASP A 112 -9.23 -23.99 2.49
CA ASP A 112 -9.03 -23.92 1.05
C ASP A 112 -9.65 -25.21 0.48
N ASP A 113 -10.93 -25.15 0.13
CA ASP A 113 -11.72 -26.34 -0.25
C ASP A 113 -11.37 -26.84 -1.66
N ASP A 114 -10.88 -25.98 -2.55
CA ASP A 114 -10.56 -26.32 -3.94
C ASP A 114 -9.06 -26.53 -4.22
N GLY A 115 -8.20 -26.20 -3.26
CA GLY A 115 -6.77 -26.46 -3.27
C GLY A 115 -5.98 -25.50 -4.14
N ASP A 116 -6.53 -24.33 -4.49
CA ASP A 116 -5.87 -23.34 -5.33
C ASP A 116 -4.88 -22.43 -4.55
N GLY A 117 -4.84 -22.59 -3.22
CA GLY A 117 -3.97 -21.84 -2.31
C GLY A 117 -4.60 -20.56 -1.76
N VAL A 118 -5.87 -20.29 -2.09
CA VAL A 118 -6.69 -19.19 -1.55
C VAL A 118 -7.67 -19.75 -0.52
N VAL A 119 -7.99 -18.96 0.49
CA VAL A 119 -8.89 -19.38 1.58
C VAL A 119 -10.32 -19.00 1.23
N ASP A 120 -11.26 -19.95 1.24
CA ASP A 120 -12.66 -19.76 0.83
C ASP A 120 -13.30 -18.48 1.40
N ALA A 121 -13.17 -18.28 2.71
CA ALA A 121 -13.59 -17.07 3.39
C ALA A 121 -12.91 -16.91 4.75
N ALA A 122 -12.60 -15.66 5.10
CA ALA A 122 -12.16 -15.30 6.44
C ALA A 122 -12.66 -13.90 6.79
N SER A 123 -13.39 -13.76 7.90
CA SER A 123 -13.64 -12.45 8.51
C SER A 123 -12.73 -12.33 9.72
N ALA A 124 -12.01 -11.22 9.83
CA ALA A 124 -11.15 -10.91 10.96
C ALA A 124 -11.50 -9.53 11.53
N SER A 125 -11.80 -9.48 12.83
CA SER A 125 -11.93 -8.21 13.56
C SER A 125 -10.68 -7.96 14.40
N PHE A 126 -10.21 -6.72 14.39
CA PHE A 126 -8.99 -6.29 15.06
C PHE A 126 -9.35 -5.35 16.21
N ASP A 127 -8.74 -5.60 17.36
CA ASP A 127 -8.66 -4.67 18.49
C ASP A 127 -7.28 -4.85 19.13
N CYS A 128 -6.31 -4.12 18.61
CA CYS A 128 -4.91 -4.24 18.99
C CYS A 128 -4.32 -2.92 19.44
N SER A 129 -3.55 -2.98 20.52
CA SER A 129 -2.75 -1.89 21.05
C SER A 129 -1.43 -2.42 21.62
N GLY A 130 -0.37 -1.63 21.49
CA GLY A 130 0.92 -2.00 22.03
C GLY A 130 2.01 -1.00 21.70
N THR A 131 3.24 -1.34 22.03
CA THR A 131 4.44 -0.60 21.65
C THR A 131 5.31 -1.44 20.74
N MET A 132 5.96 -0.82 19.78
CA MET A 132 6.99 -1.45 18.96
C MET A 132 8.33 -0.79 19.17
N THR A 133 9.37 -1.61 19.28
CA THR A 133 10.75 -1.12 19.19
C THR A 133 11.02 -0.60 17.78
N PRO A 134 11.85 0.44 17.60
CA PRO A 134 12.08 1.06 16.29
C PRO A 134 12.94 0.14 15.41
N GLU A 135 12.33 -0.88 14.83
CA GLU A 135 12.92 -1.59 13.71
C GLU A 135 12.36 -0.98 12.42
N ALA A 136 13.18 -0.15 11.78
CA ALA A 136 13.08 0.32 10.40
C ALA A 136 12.33 1.63 10.06
N HIS A 137 11.75 2.36 11.02
CA HIS A 137 11.27 3.73 10.78
C HIS A 137 12.09 4.71 11.60
N GLN A 138 12.63 5.74 10.95
CA GLN A 138 13.57 6.75 11.47
C GLN A 138 12.98 7.59 12.63
N VAL A 139 12.65 6.96 13.74
CA VAL A 139 12.06 7.55 14.94
C VAL A 139 12.94 7.14 16.11
N ASP A 140 13.32 8.11 16.94
CA ASP A 140 14.32 7.95 17.99
C ASP A 140 13.80 7.19 19.23
N GLN A 141 12.53 6.77 19.24
CA GLN A 141 11.84 6.21 20.41
C GLN A 141 10.80 5.15 20.04
N GLU A 142 10.34 4.40 21.04
CA GLU A 142 9.21 3.47 20.95
C GLU A 142 8.00 4.14 20.27
N ILE A 143 7.33 3.37 19.41
CA ILE A 143 6.12 3.81 18.71
C ILE A 143 4.95 3.05 19.32
N ASP A 144 3.99 3.78 19.85
CA ASP A 144 2.70 3.22 20.25
C ASP A 144 1.89 2.96 18.98
N PHE A 145 1.25 1.79 18.90
CA PHE A 145 0.35 1.48 17.81
C PHE A 145 -1.03 1.10 18.31
N THR A 146 -2.04 1.44 17.50
CA THR A 146 -3.38 0.87 17.60
C THR A 146 -3.85 0.40 16.23
N VAL A 147 -4.60 -0.70 16.22
CA VAL A 147 -5.23 -1.26 15.03
C VAL A 147 -6.63 -1.69 15.40
N SER A 148 -7.62 -1.22 14.67
CA SER A 148 -9.01 -1.63 14.87
C SER A 148 -9.76 -1.76 13.56
N GLY A 149 -10.88 -2.48 13.56
CA GLY A 149 -11.79 -2.58 12.41
C GLY A 149 -11.96 -4.01 11.93
N VAL A 150 -12.54 -4.17 10.75
CA VAL A 150 -12.90 -5.48 10.19
C VAL A 150 -12.32 -5.64 8.80
N ILE A 151 -11.84 -6.85 8.54
CA ILE A 151 -11.47 -7.32 7.21
C ILE A 151 -12.31 -8.54 6.88
N ASP A 152 -13.01 -8.48 5.75
CA ASP A 152 -13.67 -9.63 5.15
C ASP A 152 -12.89 -10.07 3.91
N PHE A 153 -12.53 -11.34 3.87
CA PHE A 153 -11.90 -12.00 2.74
C PHE A 153 -12.87 -13.05 2.20
N THR A 154 -13.04 -13.08 0.89
CA THR A 154 -13.87 -14.08 0.21
C THR A 154 -13.17 -14.51 -1.05
N ASP A 155 -12.94 -15.80 -1.17
CA ASP A 155 -12.44 -16.41 -2.39
C ASP A 155 -13.49 -16.34 -3.50
N LYS A 156 -13.01 -16.33 -4.74
CA LYS A 156 -13.88 -16.43 -5.90
C LYS A 156 -13.92 -17.86 -6.38
N THR A 157 -15.09 -18.29 -6.83
CA THR A 157 -15.26 -19.64 -7.34
C THR A 157 -14.56 -19.83 -8.70
N GLY A 158 -13.61 -20.76 -8.77
CA GLY A 158 -13.02 -21.29 -10.02
C GLY A 158 -11.49 -21.39 -9.97
N ASP A 159 -10.91 -22.18 -10.89
CA ASP A 159 -9.46 -22.43 -10.93
C ASP A 159 -8.65 -21.12 -11.00
N HIS A 160 -7.91 -20.81 -9.92
CA HIS A 160 -6.95 -19.70 -9.79
C HIS A 160 -7.55 -18.28 -9.69
N THR A 161 -8.79 -18.14 -9.22
CA THR A 161 -9.69 -17.00 -9.57
C THR A 161 -9.69 -15.77 -8.66
N GLY A 162 -8.69 -15.59 -7.80
CA GLY A 162 -8.51 -14.35 -7.03
C GLY A 162 -9.54 -14.20 -5.90
N PHE A 163 -9.61 -13.02 -5.29
CA PHE A 163 -10.38 -12.83 -4.06
C PHE A 163 -11.01 -11.44 -4.00
N THR A 164 -12.01 -11.30 -3.15
CA THR A 164 -12.51 -10.01 -2.69
C THR A 164 -12.04 -9.78 -1.24
N LEU A 165 -11.42 -8.63 -1.00
CA LEU A 165 -11.06 -8.13 0.31
C LEU A 165 -11.86 -6.87 0.59
N THR A 166 -12.64 -6.86 1.66
CA THR A 166 -13.42 -5.71 2.12
C THR A 166 -12.88 -5.21 3.45
N LEU A 167 -12.79 -3.89 3.59
CA LEU A 167 -12.35 -3.20 4.79
C LEU A 167 -13.45 -2.31 5.30
N THR A 168 -13.75 -2.47 6.58
CA THR A 168 -14.78 -1.69 7.26
C THR A 168 -14.19 -1.09 8.52
N ASP A 169 -14.19 0.23 8.59
CA ASP A 169 -13.67 1.07 9.67
C ASP A 169 -12.28 0.63 10.11
N PHE A 170 -11.42 0.28 9.13
CA PHE A 170 -10.10 -0.25 9.41
C PHE A 170 -9.14 0.91 9.73
N VAL A 171 -8.80 1.05 11.01
CA VAL A 171 -8.00 2.17 11.53
C VAL A 171 -6.65 1.66 11.98
N VAL A 172 -5.60 2.38 11.58
CA VAL A 172 -4.22 2.17 12.04
C VAL A 172 -3.72 3.49 12.59
N SER A 173 -3.33 3.54 13.85
CA SER A 173 -2.69 4.71 14.46
C SER A 173 -1.27 4.37 14.89
N LEU A 174 -0.33 5.25 14.59
CA LEU A 174 1.05 5.17 15.03
C LEU A 174 1.38 6.49 15.75
N SER A 175 1.79 6.41 17.02
CA SER A 175 2.14 7.56 17.83
C SER A 175 3.57 7.44 18.35
N GLY A 176 4.32 8.53 18.33
CA GLY A 176 5.68 8.56 18.86
C GLY A 176 6.21 9.98 19.01
N THR A 177 7.48 10.12 19.36
CA THR A 177 8.14 11.42 19.50
C THR A 177 9.06 11.68 18.31
N ARG A 178 8.91 12.84 17.65
CA ARG A 178 9.81 13.30 16.57
C ARG A 178 10.26 14.73 16.86
N ASN A 179 11.58 14.95 16.91
CA ASN A 179 12.16 16.27 17.23
C ASN A 179 11.63 16.91 18.54
N GLY A 180 11.27 16.09 19.54
CA GLY A 180 10.69 16.56 20.80
C GLY A 180 9.19 16.86 20.77
N HIS A 181 8.51 16.63 19.64
CA HIS A 181 7.07 16.76 19.49
C HIS A 181 6.39 15.39 19.49
N ALA A 182 5.22 15.30 20.11
CA ALA A 182 4.38 14.12 20.00
C ALA A 182 3.70 14.12 18.62
N VAL A 183 3.92 13.08 17.82
CA VAL A 183 3.37 12.94 16.47
C VAL A 183 2.54 11.68 16.41
N THR A 184 1.29 11.81 15.98
CA THR A 184 0.39 10.68 15.72
C THR A 184 -0.05 10.71 14.27
N ARG A 185 0.07 9.58 13.59
CA ARG A 185 -0.42 9.36 12.23
C ARG A 185 -1.54 8.33 12.30
N THR A 186 -2.74 8.74 11.93
CA THR A 186 -3.91 7.86 11.90
C THR A 186 -4.35 7.67 10.46
N ARG A 187 -4.49 6.43 10.05
CA ARG A 187 -4.98 6.00 8.74
C ARG A 187 -6.30 5.30 8.95
N THR A 188 -7.30 5.64 8.17
CA THR A 188 -8.58 4.92 8.12
C THR A 188 -8.79 4.46 6.69
N VAL A 189 -8.97 3.15 6.51
CA VAL A 189 -9.20 2.52 5.21
C VAL A 189 -10.58 1.88 5.20
N ASN A 190 -11.34 2.22 4.17
CA ASN A 190 -12.63 1.63 3.89
C ASN A 190 -12.71 1.23 2.41
N GLY A 191 -13.50 0.20 2.12
CA GLY A 191 -13.83 -0.17 0.75
C GLY A 191 -13.34 -1.56 0.37
N THR A 192 -13.12 -1.79 -0.91
CA THR A 192 -12.91 -3.13 -1.46
C THR A 192 -11.73 -3.20 -2.43
N VAL A 193 -11.06 -4.35 -2.38
CA VAL A 193 -10.11 -4.80 -3.41
C VAL A 193 -10.67 -6.10 -3.97
N ASP A 194 -10.89 -6.13 -5.27
CA ASP A 194 -11.47 -7.27 -5.95
C ASP A 194 -10.52 -7.78 -7.04
N LEU A 195 -9.80 -8.86 -6.75
CA LEU A 195 -8.87 -9.53 -7.66
C LEU A 195 -9.60 -10.64 -8.43
N SER A 196 -9.24 -10.83 -9.69
CA SER A 196 -9.69 -11.95 -10.51
C SER A 196 -8.67 -12.23 -11.61
N GLY A 197 -8.63 -13.46 -12.12
CA GLY A 197 -7.78 -13.80 -13.26
C GLY A 197 -7.10 -15.14 -13.09
N SER A 198 -6.00 -15.34 -13.79
CA SER A 198 -5.15 -16.53 -13.68
C SER A 198 -3.78 -16.26 -14.30
N ALA A 199 -2.86 -17.21 -14.18
CA ALA A 199 -1.55 -17.11 -14.82
C ALA A 199 -1.62 -17.01 -16.34
N ASP A 200 -2.57 -17.71 -16.96
CA ASP A 200 -2.69 -17.76 -18.42
C ASP A 200 -3.37 -16.52 -19.01
N THR A 201 -4.33 -15.93 -18.29
CA THR A 201 -5.09 -14.77 -18.77
C THR A 201 -4.60 -13.44 -18.19
N GLY A 202 -3.69 -13.50 -17.22
CA GLY A 202 -3.36 -12.37 -16.36
C GLY A 202 -4.43 -12.11 -15.30
N TRP A 203 -4.12 -11.16 -14.43
CA TRP A 203 -4.96 -10.71 -13.33
C TRP A 203 -5.53 -9.33 -13.60
N THR A 204 -6.74 -9.12 -13.13
CA THR A 204 -7.38 -7.81 -13.02
C THR A 204 -7.77 -7.61 -11.57
N TRP A 205 -7.38 -6.48 -10.98
CA TRP A 205 -7.93 -6.05 -9.71
C TRP A 205 -8.61 -4.70 -9.80
N ASN A 206 -9.84 -4.66 -9.30
CA ASN A 206 -10.62 -3.45 -9.12
C ASN A 206 -10.45 -2.99 -7.68
N ARG A 207 -10.19 -1.71 -7.49
CA ARG A 207 -10.10 -1.08 -6.16
C ARG A 207 -11.09 0.04 -6.09
N ASP A 208 -11.90 0.01 -5.05
CA ASP A 208 -12.79 1.08 -4.66
C ASP A 208 -12.52 1.35 -3.18
N LEU A 209 -11.59 2.26 -2.90
CA LEU A 209 -11.03 2.48 -1.57
C LEU A 209 -11.10 3.95 -1.18
N ASP A 210 -11.52 4.18 0.06
CA ASP A 210 -11.42 5.46 0.75
C ASP A 210 -10.34 5.36 1.83
N LEU A 211 -9.26 6.12 1.66
CA LEU A 211 -8.16 6.25 2.61
C LEU A 211 -8.17 7.66 3.21
N SER A 212 -8.42 7.77 4.50
CA SER A 212 -8.20 9.00 5.26
C SER A 212 -6.89 8.92 6.02
N VAL A 213 -6.09 9.97 5.95
CA VAL A 213 -4.85 10.14 6.72
C VAL A 213 -4.93 11.44 7.50
N VAL A 214 -4.79 11.33 8.82
CA VAL A 214 -4.75 12.45 9.76
C VAL A 214 -3.43 12.41 10.50
N ILE A 215 -2.67 13.49 10.42
CA ILE A 215 -1.44 13.68 11.17
C ILE A 215 -1.69 14.75 12.22
N THR A 216 -1.49 14.39 13.49
CA THR A 216 -1.56 15.33 14.61
C THR A 216 -0.19 15.54 15.22
N VAL A 217 0.13 16.78 15.59
CA VAL A 217 1.35 17.15 16.31
C VAL A 217 0.94 17.87 17.59
N ASP A 218 1.46 17.40 18.73
CA ASP A 218 1.14 17.90 20.08
C ASP A 218 -0.37 18.03 20.34
N GLY A 219 -1.14 17.06 19.81
CA GLY A 219 -2.60 16.99 19.95
C GLY A 219 -3.41 17.88 19.00
N ALA A 220 -2.76 18.63 18.11
CA ALA A 220 -3.44 19.44 17.09
C ALA A 220 -3.32 18.79 15.70
N VAL A 221 -4.38 18.83 14.89
CA VAL A 221 -4.33 18.38 13.49
C VAL A 221 -3.35 19.27 12.72
N HIS A 222 -2.28 18.65 12.23
CA HIS A 222 -1.25 19.30 11.43
C HIS A 222 -1.55 19.20 9.94
N SER A 223 -2.00 18.02 9.50
CA SER A 223 -2.33 17.73 8.11
C SER A 223 -3.41 16.66 8.04
N GLU A 224 -4.37 16.84 7.14
CA GLU A 224 -5.44 15.87 6.89
C GLU A 224 -5.65 15.71 5.38
N THR A 225 -5.85 14.48 4.94
CA THR A 225 -6.17 14.17 3.56
C THR A 225 -7.09 12.96 3.47
N THR A 226 -8.04 13.01 2.54
CA THR A 226 -8.81 11.85 2.10
C THR A 226 -8.48 11.56 0.64
N VAL A 227 -8.19 10.30 0.33
CA VAL A 227 -7.97 9.78 -1.01
C VAL A 227 -9.04 8.75 -1.30
N ALA A 228 -9.97 9.08 -2.18
CA ALA A 228 -10.95 8.15 -2.72
C ALA A 228 -10.43 7.66 -4.08
N SER A 229 -10.24 6.36 -4.26
CA SER A 229 -9.72 5.81 -5.51
C SER A 229 -10.60 4.71 -6.07
N SER A 230 -10.97 4.89 -7.34
CA SER A 230 -11.64 3.87 -8.15
C SER A 230 -10.72 3.53 -9.32
N LYS A 231 -9.98 2.42 -9.18
CA LYS A 231 -8.92 2.01 -10.10
C LYS A 231 -9.12 0.56 -10.55
N THR A 232 -9.02 0.33 -11.85
CA THR A 232 -8.83 -0.99 -12.43
C THR A 232 -7.38 -1.13 -12.83
N LYS A 233 -6.74 -2.21 -12.37
CA LYS A 233 -5.40 -2.59 -12.80
C LYS A 233 -5.40 -3.95 -13.45
N THR A 234 -4.57 -4.11 -14.45
CA THR A 234 -4.30 -5.43 -15.04
C THR A 234 -2.83 -5.76 -14.88
N TYR A 235 -2.54 -7.03 -14.66
CA TYR A 235 -1.20 -7.59 -14.64
C TYR A 235 -1.14 -8.81 -15.54
N THR A 236 -0.22 -8.81 -16.50
CA THR A 236 0.04 -9.97 -17.36
C THR A 236 1.47 -10.45 -17.06
N PRO A 237 1.66 -11.69 -16.61
CA PRO A 237 2.99 -12.20 -16.32
C PRO A 237 3.81 -12.36 -17.61
N ASP A 238 5.13 -12.20 -17.51
CA ASP A 238 6.04 -12.47 -18.63
C ASP A 238 6.13 -13.98 -18.92
N ASP A 239 6.03 -14.80 -17.88
CA ASP A 239 6.01 -16.26 -17.94
C ASP A 239 4.86 -16.78 -17.06
N PRO A 240 3.82 -17.41 -17.63
CA PRO A 240 2.70 -17.95 -16.87
C PRO A 240 3.11 -19.07 -15.90
N ASN A 241 4.28 -19.70 -16.09
CA ASN A 241 4.80 -20.69 -15.13
C ASN A 241 5.47 -20.04 -13.92
N GLN A 242 5.80 -18.76 -14.01
CA GLN A 242 6.41 -17.96 -12.94
C GLN A 242 5.68 -16.63 -12.82
N PRO A 243 4.36 -16.65 -12.58
CA PRO A 243 3.54 -15.46 -12.75
C PRO A 243 3.81 -14.36 -11.73
N GLY A 244 4.56 -14.63 -10.66
CA GLY A 244 5.00 -13.63 -9.70
C GLY A 244 6.38 -13.05 -9.98
N ALA A 245 7.11 -13.52 -11.00
CA ALA A 245 8.49 -13.10 -11.23
C ALA A 245 8.59 -11.68 -11.80
N ALA A 246 7.93 -11.45 -12.93
CA ALA A 246 7.92 -10.18 -13.65
C ALA A 246 6.71 -10.14 -14.60
N GLY A 247 6.29 -8.95 -15.00
CA GLY A 247 5.20 -8.80 -15.96
C GLY A 247 4.79 -7.36 -16.22
N THR A 248 3.79 -7.22 -17.08
CA THR A 248 3.28 -5.93 -17.54
C THR A 248 2.08 -5.50 -16.70
N VAL A 249 2.10 -4.25 -16.22
CA VAL A 249 1.02 -3.64 -15.45
C VAL A 249 0.37 -2.50 -16.24
N THR A 250 -0.96 -2.45 -16.20
CA THR A 250 -1.73 -1.29 -16.67
C THR A 250 -2.59 -0.76 -15.52
N VAL A 251 -2.77 0.56 -15.45
CA VAL A 251 -3.60 1.23 -14.42
C VAL A 251 -4.51 2.23 -15.09
N ASN A 252 -5.81 2.06 -14.92
CA ASN A 252 -6.82 3.02 -15.36
C ASN A 252 -7.74 3.34 -14.20
N GLY A 253 -8.08 4.61 -14.03
CA GLY A 253 -9.06 4.99 -13.03
C GLY A 253 -8.96 6.44 -12.61
N THR A 254 -9.69 6.74 -11.56
CA THR A 254 -9.76 8.08 -10.98
C THR A 254 -9.33 8.04 -9.51
N THR A 255 -8.83 9.17 -9.04
CA THR A 255 -8.41 9.37 -7.66
C THR A 255 -8.79 10.79 -7.26
N THR A 256 -9.66 10.89 -6.28
CA THR A 256 -10.07 12.17 -5.71
C THR A 256 -9.29 12.38 -4.43
N ILE A 257 -8.53 13.47 -4.38
CA ILE A 257 -7.74 13.86 -3.21
C ILE A 257 -8.39 15.09 -2.60
N THR A 258 -8.84 15.00 -1.35
CA THR A 258 -9.35 16.13 -0.58
C THR A 258 -8.36 16.45 0.52
N ARG A 259 -7.79 17.66 0.51
CA ARG A 259 -6.81 18.14 1.51
C ARG A 259 -7.37 19.38 2.19
N ASN A 260 -7.47 19.38 3.52
CA ASN A 260 -7.90 20.56 4.31
C ASN A 260 -9.20 21.22 3.78
N GLY A 261 -10.13 20.42 3.24
CA GLY A 261 -11.39 20.91 2.65
C GLY A 261 -11.32 21.34 1.17
N GLU A 262 -10.14 21.32 0.54
CA GLU A 262 -9.99 21.52 -0.91
C GLU A 262 -9.94 20.18 -1.63
N THR A 263 -10.86 19.96 -2.56
CA THR A 263 -10.95 18.72 -3.36
C THR A 263 -10.31 18.89 -4.73
N GLN A 264 -9.46 17.93 -5.10
CA GLN A 264 -8.85 17.81 -6.41
C GLN A 264 -9.17 16.43 -6.99
N GLU A 265 -9.66 16.41 -8.23
CA GLU A 265 -9.90 15.17 -8.96
C GLU A 265 -8.76 14.91 -9.93
N LEU A 266 -8.09 13.77 -9.76
CA LEU A 266 -7.02 13.29 -10.62
C LEU A 266 -7.50 12.06 -11.39
N THR A 267 -7.34 12.05 -12.70
CA THR A 267 -7.41 10.80 -13.48
C THR A 267 -6.01 10.19 -13.55
N VAL A 268 -5.94 8.91 -13.22
CA VAL A 268 -4.75 8.09 -13.42
C VAL A 268 -4.91 7.39 -14.76
N THR A 269 -4.17 7.88 -15.76
CA THR A 269 -4.11 7.25 -17.07
C THR A 269 -2.76 6.56 -17.23
N SER A 270 -2.77 5.23 -17.32
CA SER A 270 -1.67 4.49 -17.94
C SER A 270 -2.00 4.38 -19.41
N SER A 271 -1.59 5.36 -20.21
CA SER A 271 -1.63 5.17 -21.66
C SER A 271 -0.44 4.27 -22.01
N THR A 272 -0.70 3.01 -22.29
CA THR A 272 0.31 1.97 -22.53
C THR A 272 0.96 2.10 -23.90
N GLU A 273 1.82 3.12 -24.06
CA GLU A 273 2.95 3.08 -24.99
C GLU A 273 4.14 3.82 -24.36
N PRO A 274 5.10 3.10 -23.74
CA PRO A 274 5.04 1.69 -23.33
C PRO A 274 4.29 1.47 -21.99
N PRO A 275 3.72 0.27 -21.75
CA PRO A 275 3.13 -0.10 -20.46
C PRO A 275 4.19 -0.16 -19.34
N LEU A 276 3.73 -0.18 -18.08
CA LEU A 276 4.62 -0.37 -16.95
C LEU A 276 5.11 -1.81 -16.92
N HIS A 277 6.40 -2.01 -16.67
CA HIS A 277 6.97 -3.32 -16.37
C HIS A 277 7.30 -3.39 -14.88
N TRP A 278 6.83 -4.47 -14.25
CA TRP A 278 7.04 -4.76 -12.84
C TRP A 278 7.94 -5.98 -12.70
N SER A 279 8.85 -5.93 -11.71
CA SER A 279 9.70 -7.05 -11.37
C SER A 279 9.77 -7.23 -9.85
N ARG A 280 9.64 -8.48 -9.41
CA ARG A 280 9.78 -8.83 -7.99
C ARG A 280 11.18 -8.53 -7.47
N GLU A 281 12.22 -8.77 -8.28
CA GLU A 281 13.61 -8.46 -7.90
C GLU A 281 13.78 -6.95 -7.67
N CYS A 282 13.12 -6.15 -8.50
CA CYS A 282 13.10 -4.70 -8.39
C CYS A 282 12.44 -4.26 -7.08
N ALA A 283 11.23 -4.73 -6.81
CA ALA A 283 10.49 -4.44 -5.59
C ALA A 283 11.33 -4.77 -4.34
N ARG A 284 11.97 -5.94 -4.32
CA ARG A 284 12.82 -6.38 -3.21
C ARG A 284 14.06 -5.51 -3.02
N SER A 285 14.76 -5.19 -4.11
CA SER A 285 15.98 -4.38 -4.07
C SER A 285 15.68 -2.99 -3.53
N LEU A 286 14.57 -2.39 -3.95
CA LEU A 286 14.12 -1.09 -3.45
C LEU A 286 13.72 -1.16 -1.98
N TYR A 287 13.02 -2.21 -1.55
CA TYR A 287 12.72 -2.42 -0.13
C TYR A 287 13.98 -2.54 0.73
N GLN A 288 15.02 -3.24 0.26
CA GLN A 288 16.27 -3.35 1.01
C GLN A 288 16.98 -2.00 1.20
N ILE A 289 16.94 -1.14 0.18
CA ILE A 289 17.60 0.17 0.18
C ILE A 289 16.81 1.19 0.99
N PHE A 290 15.50 1.26 0.77
CA PHE A 290 14.65 2.32 1.32
C PHE A 290 13.90 1.90 2.58
N LYS A 291 13.88 0.62 2.92
CA LYS A 291 13.05 0.04 4.01
C LYS A 291 11.57 0.34 3.88
N GLU A 292 11.15 0.71 2.69
CA GLU A 292 9.79 1.10 2.34
C GLU A 292 9.50 0.59 0.93
N ARG A 293 8.26 0.21 0.67
CA ARG A 293 7.79 -0.32 -0.62
C ARG A 293 7.53 0.81 -1.63
N ARG A 294 8.42 1.81 -1.68
CA ARG A 294 8.30 2.98 -2.57
C ARG A 294 8.47 2.54 -4.03
N PHE A 295 7.75 3.18 -4.96
CA PHE A 295 7.87 3.00 -6.42
C PHE A 295 7.25 1.72 -6.99
N GLY A 296 6.50 0.95 -6.22
CA GLY A 296 5.69 -0.17 -6.73
C GLY A 296 6.46 -1.40 -7.23
N GLY A 297 7.80 -1.33 -7.38
CA GLY A 297 8.61 -2.37 -8.03
C GLY A 297 8.71 -2.26 -9.55
N PHE A 298 8.39 -1.09 -10.10
CA PHE A 298 8.47 -0.86 -11.55
C PHE A 298 9.91 -0.55 -12.00
N ASP A 299 10.33 -1.17 -13.10
CA ASP A 299 11.66 -0.98 -13.70
C ASP A 299 11.61 -0.32 -15.09
N ALA A 300 10.43 -0.29 -15.74
CA ALA A 300 10.24 0.38 -17.02
C ALA A 300 8.80 0.92 -17.19
N GLY A 301 8.65 1.87 -18.10
CA GLY A 301 7.36 2.45 -18.48
C GLY A 301 7.08 3.79 -17.80
N TRP A 302 5.83 4.25 -17.83
CA TRP A 302 5.45 5.48 -17.15
C TRP A 302 4.01 5.45 -16.63
N ILE A 303 3.77 6.23 -15.57
CA ILE A 303 2.44 6.52 -15.04
C ILE A 303 2.21 8.03 -15.10
N ARG A 304 1.06 8.44 -15.63
CA ARG A 304 0.65 9.85 -15.67
C ARG A 304 -0.61 10.02 -14.85
N HIS A 305 -0.59 11.07 -14.04
CA HIS A 305 -1.75 11.54 -13.32
C HIS A 305 -2.05 12.94 -13.83
N GLU A 306 -3.30 13.16 -14.18
CA GLU A 306 -3.77 14.39 -14.79
C GLU A 306 -4.93 14.94 -13.98
N ASN A 307 -4.84 16.21 -13.61
CA ASN A 307 -5.93 16.93 -12.99
C ASN A 307 -6.98 17.24 -14.07
N LEU A 308 -8.18 16.70 -13.92
CA LEU A 308 -9.24 16.87 -14.92
C LEU A 308 -9.76 18.31 -15.00
N THR A 309 -9.62 19.07 -13.92
CA THR A 309 -10.08 20.46 -13.83
C THR A 309 -9.14 21.42 -14.55
N THR A 310 -7.83 21.21 -14.42
CA THR A 310 -6.82 22.14 -14.93
C THR A 310 -6.06 21.64 -16.16
N GLY A 311 -6.08 20.33 -16.43
CA GLY A 311 -5.19 19.70 -17.41
C GLY A 311 -3.73 19.63 -16.98
N ALA A 312 -3.41 20.10 -15.77
CA ALA A 312 -2.08 19.94 -15.18
C ALA A 312 -1.79 18.45 -14.97
N PHE A 313 -0.55 18.04 -15.21
CA PHE A 313 -0.18 16.64 -15.07
C PHE A 313 1.19 16.48 -14.44
N PHE A 314 1.39 15.32 -13.83
CA PHE A 314 2.71 14.79 -13.56
C PHE A 314 2.83 13.38 -14.16
N GLN A 315 4.02 13.08 -14.67
CA GLN A 315 4.35 11.79 -15.22
C GLN A 315 5.63 11.29 -14.56
N VAL A 316 5.58 10.08 -14.02
CA VAL A 316 6.73 9.35 -13.52
C VAL A 316 7.12 8.34 -14.58
N THR A 317 8.34 8.44 -15.08
CA THR A 317 8.94 7.47 -16.01
C THR A 317 9.96 6.63 -15.25
N TYR A 318 9.81 5.32 -15.33
CA TYR A 318 10.75 4.33 -14.80
C TYR A 318 11.70 3.93 -15.92
N ASN A 319 13.00 4.11 -15.70
CA ASN A 319 14.04 3.78 -16.67
C ASN A 319 14.85 2.53 -16.28
N ALA A 320 14.88 2.24 -14.97
CA ALA A 320 15.42 1.03 -14.36
C ALA A 320 14.92 0.97 -12.89
N CYS A 321 15.31 -0.08 -12.17
CA CYS A 321 15.00 -0.21 -10.74
C CYS A 321 15.48 0.97 -9.90
N GLY A 322 14.52 1.76 -9.41
CA GLY A 322 14.79 2.97 -8.61
C GLY A 322 15.32 4.16 -9.41
N ASP A 323 15.44 4.03 -10.74
CA ASP A 323 15.79 5.13 -11.63
C ASP A 323 14.53 5.71 -12.25
N VAL A 324 14.11 6.87 -11.72
CA VAL A 324 12.88 7.54 -12.13
C VAL A 324 13.15 8.96 -12.61
N THR A 325 12.46 9.34 -13.69
CA THR A 325 12.39 10.71 -14.19
C THR A 325 10.99 11.24 -13.99
N ILE A 326 10.86 12.51 -13.60
CA ILE A 326 9.55 13.14 -13.43
C ILE A 326 9.40 14.33 -14.36
N LYS A 327 8.29 14.34 -15.10
CA LYS A 327 7.83 15.46 -15.92
C LYS A 327 6.59 16.07 -15.27
N LYS A 328 6.52 17.40 -15.20
CA LYS A 328 5.34 18.14 -14.73
C LYS A 328 4.90 19.16 -15.78
N SER A 329 3.60 19.39 -15.87
CA SER A 329 2.99 20.54 -16.55
C SER A 329 2.00 21.19 -15.59
N LEU A 330 2.13 22.49 -15.42
CA LEU A 330 1.22 23.32 -14.62
C LEU A 330 0.23 24.04 -15.53
#